data_AF-A0A1W6A9H0-F1
#
_entry.id   AF-A0A1W6A9H0-F1
#
_cell.length_a   1.000
_cell.length_b   1.000
_cell.length_c   1.000
_cell.angle_alpha   90.00
_cell.angle_beta   90.00
_cell.angle_gamma   90.00
#
_symmetry.space_group_name_H-M   'P 1'
#
loop_
_entity.id
_entity.type
_entity.pdbx_description
1 polymer ?
#
loop_
_entity_poly.entity_id
_entity_poly.type
_entity_poly.pdbx_seq_one_letter_code
_entity_poly.pdbx_strand_id
1 'polypeptide(L)' 'MKNSGVTYVLSGILLFGLTYITSAIYAGSLEIWDRPSGKFFTAFYEIQGTILSVISICFIIAGIYCIHKKV' A
#
# COMPACT_ATOMS: atom_id res chain seq x y z
N MET A 1 -4.88 11.97 -21.59
CA MET A 1 -4.13 11.32 -20.50
C MET A 1 -5.00 10.69 -19.40
N LYS A 2 -6.33 10.64 -19.55
CA LYS A 2 -7.26 10.19 -18.50
C LYS A 2 -7.08 8.70 -18.14
N ASN A 3 -6.87 7.83 -19.15
CA ASN A 3 -6.67 6.40 -18.94
C ASN A 3 -5.40 6.10 -18.11
N SER A 4 -4.30 6.79 -18.39
CA SER A 4 -3.06 6.67 -17.60
C SER A 4 -3.27 7.07 -16.14
N GLY A 5 -4.01 8.15 -15.89
CA GLY A 5 -4.37 8.57 -14.52
C GLY A 5 -5.23 7.54 -13.78
N VAL A 6 -6.20 6.92 -14.46
CA VAL A 6 -7.01 5.82 -13.89
C VAL A 6 -6.13 4.63 -13.54
N THR A 7 -5.17 4.26 -14.38
CA THR A 7 -4.20 3.19 -14.08
C THR A 7 -3.42 3.50 -12.80
N TYR A 8 -2.89 4.72 -12.64
CA TYR A 8 -2.19 5.12 -11.41
C TYR A 8 -3.07 5.00 -10.16
N VAL A 9 -4.33 5.46 -10.21
CA VAL A 9 -5.26 5.33 -9.08
C VAL A 9 -5.50 3.86 -8.73
N LEU A 10 -5.78 3.02 -9.73
CA LEU A 10 -6.02 1.59 -9.52
C LEU A 10 -4.79 0.88 -8.97
N SER A 11 -3.61 1.15 -9.51
CA SER A 11 -2.34 0.61 -9.01
C SER A 11 -2.07 1.04 -7.57
N GLY A 12 -2.37 2.29 -7.22
CA GLY A 12 -2.26 2.79 -5.85
C GLY A 12 -3.19 2.08 -4.88
N ILE A 13 -4.49 1.97 -5.22
CA ILE A 13 -5.49 1.26 -4.40
C ILE A 13 -5.10 -0.21 -4.22
N LEU A 14 -4.69 -0.87 -5.31
CA LEU A 14 -4.28 -2.26 -5.28
C LEU A 14 -3.04 -2.47 -4.38
N LEU A 15 -2.02 -1.62 -4.54
CA LEU A 15 -0.81 -1.68 -3.71
C LEU A 15 -1.14 -1.45 -2.22
N PHE A 16 -2.05 -0.52 -1.92
CA PHE A 16 -2.51 -0.29 -0.55
C PHE A 16 -3.12 -1.56 0.03
N GLY A 17 -4.14 -2.10 -0.63
CA GLY A 17 -4.86 -3.29 -0.16
C GLY A 17 -3.95 -4.50 -0.02
N LEU A 18 -3.12 -4.76 -1.02
CA LEU A 18 -2.16 -5.88 -1.00
C LEU A 18 -1.17 -5.76 0.17
N THR A 19 -0.69 -4.55 0.49
CA THR A 19 0.22 -4.35 1.62
C THR A 19 -0.40 -4.84 2.94
N TYR A 20 -1.66 -4.49 3.21
CA TYR A 20 -2.35 -4.91 4.43
C TYR A 20 -2.74 -6.39 4.41
N ILE A 21 -3.18 -6.91 3.26
CA ILE A 21 -3.51 -8.34 3.10
C ILE A 21 -2.27 -9.20 3.31
N THR A 22 -1.16 -8.86 2.66
CA THR A 22 0.12 -9.57 2.84
C THR A 22 0.60 -9.49 4.28
N SER A 23 0.48 -8.34 4.93
CA SER A 23 0.82 -8.20 6.36
C SER A 23 -0.04 -9.10 7.24
N ALA A 24 -1.34 -9.22 6.96
CA ALA A 24 -2.25 -10.08 7.72
C ALA A 24 -1.92 -11.57 7.54
N ILE A 25 -1.68 -11.99 6.29
CA ILE A 25 -1.28 -13.37 5.97
C ILE A 25 0.04 -13.70 6.66
N TYR A 26 1.04 -12.81 6.53
CA TYR A 26 2.35 -13.02 7.12
C TYR A 26 2.31 -13.03 8.65
N ALA A 27 1.54 -12.13 9.27
CA ALA A 27 1.30 -12.14 10.72
C ALA A 27 0.70 -13.44 11.22
N GLY A 28 -0.13 -14.12 10.42
CA GLY A 28 -0.68 -15.43 10.74
C GLY A 28 0.38 -16.54 10.79
N SER A 29 1.49 -16.37 10.06
CA SER A 29 2.62 -17.32 10.06
C SER A 29 3.68 -17.05 11.14
N LEU A 30 3.63 -15.89 11.80
CA LEU A 30 4.58 -15.53 12.84
C LEU A 30 4.25 -16.25 14.16
N GLU A 31 5.14 -17.13 14.63
CA GLU A 31 5.03 -17.74 15.97
C GLU A 31 5.43 -16.74 17.06
N ILE A 32 6.51 -15.99 16.81
CA ILE A 32 7.10 -14.98 17.70
C ILE A 32 7.04 -13.62 17.00
N TRP A 33 6.95 -12.53 17.75
CA TRP A 33 6.99 -11.18 17.20
C TRP A 33 7.77 -10.23 18.10
N ASP A 34 8.56 -9.36 17.49
CA ASP A 34 9.50 -8.50 18.21
C ASP A 34 8.92 -7.13 18.57
N ARG A 35 7.87 -6.67 17.86
CA ARG A 35 7.29 -5.36 18.14
C ARG A 35 6.22 -5.41 19.24
N PRO A 36 6.23 -4.49 20.21
CA PRO A 36 5.23 -4.44 21.27
C PRO A 36 3.81 -4.21 20.72
N SER A 37 3.69 -3.63 19.52
CA SER A 37 2.44 -3.41 18.80
C SER A 37 1.79 -4.68 18.24
N GLY A 38 2.42 -5.85 18.38
CA GLY A 38 1.85 -7.16 18.02
C GLY A 38 2.35 -7.75 16.70
N LYS A 39 1.88 -8.97 16.39
CA LYS A 39 2.25 -9.74 15.18
C LYS A 39 1.99 -8.98 13.89
N PHE A 40 0.82 -8.34 13.78
CA PHE A 40 0.46 -7.58 12.58
C PHE A 40 1.46 -6.44 12.30
N PHE A 41 1.80 -5.66 13.32
CA PHE A 41 2.75 -4.54 13.15
C PHE A 41 4.18 -5.01 12.89
N THR A 42 4.56 -6.18 13.42
CA THR A 42 5.84 -6.81 13.12
C THR A 42 5.90 -7.23 11.66
N ALA A 43 4.90 -7.99 11.18
CA ALA A 43 4.77 -8.39 9.79
C ALA A 43 4.72 -7.20 8.83
N PHE A 44 3.90 -6.19 9.16
CA PHE A 44 3.78 -4.95 8.38
C PHE A 44 5.11 -4.20 8.28
N TYR A 45 5.89 -4.17 9.37
CA TYR A 45 7.21 -3.54 9.36
C TYR A 45 8.21 -4.32 8.50
N GLU A 46 8.25 -5.64 8.63
CA GLU A 46 9.18 -6.52 7.92
C GLU A 46 8.97 -6.48 6.40
N ILE A 47 7.73 -6.40 5.93
CA ILE A 47 7.44 -6.23 4.49
C ILE A 47 7.60 -4.78 4.01
N GLN A 48 8.17 -3.89 4.83
CA GLN A 48 8.29 -2.46 4.55
C GLN A 48 6.95 -1.78 4.24
N GLY A 49 5.88 -2.21 4.91
CA GLY A 49 4.51 -1.78 4.64
C GLY A 49 4.29 -0.26 4.74
N THR A 50 5.08 0.44 5.56
CA THR A 50 5.04 1.91 5.62
C THR A 50 5.47 2.53 4.29
N ILE A 51 6.59 2.07 3.73
CA ILE A 51 7.12 2.56 2.45
C ILE A 51 6.13 2.24 1.32
N LEU A 52 5.62 1.00 1.27
CA LEU A 52 4.64 0.60 0.27
C LEU A 52 3.33 1.41 0.37
N SER A 53 2.88 1.70 1.58
CA SER A 53 1.68 2.53 1.82
C SER A 53 1.90 3.98 1.36
N VAL A 54 3.09 4.55 1.62
CA VAL A 54 3.44 5.90 1.13
C VAL A 54 3.49 5.94 -0.40
N ILE A 55 4.13 4.96 -1.04
CA ILE A 55 4.19 4.87 -2.52
C ILE A 55 2.79 4.74 -3.11
N SER A 56 1.94 3.92 -2.49
CA SER A 56 0.53 3.77 -2.89
C SER A 56 -0.22 5.11 -2.84
N ILE A 57 -0.09 5.87 -1.75
CA ILE A 57 -0.71 7.19 -1.62
C ILE A 57 -0.19 8.14 -2.70
N CYS A 58 1.11 8.13 -2.99
CA CYS A 58 1.69 8.92 -4.07
C CYS A 58 1.08 8.56 -5.44
N PHE A 59 0.87 7.28 -5.74
CA PHE A 59 0.20 6.84 -6.96
C PHE A 59 -1.25 7.32 -7.04
N ILE A 60 -2.00 7.26 -5.94
CA ILE A 60 -3.38 7.75 -5.89
C ILE A 60 -3.42 9.25 -6.17
N ILE A 61 -2.59 10.04 -5.49
CA ILE A 61 -2.54 11.51 -5.68
C ILE A 61 -2.12 11.86 -7.10
N ALA A 62 -1.05 11.24 -7.63
CA ALA A 62 -0.58 11.47 -8.99
C ALA A 62 -1.62 11.07 -10.04
N GLY A 63 -2.34 9.96 -9.81
CA GLY A 63 -3.41 9.49 -10.66
C GLY A 63 -4.60 10.45 -10.69
N ILE A 64 -5.07 10.91 -9.53
CA ILE A 64 -6.14 11.92 -9.40
C ILE A 64 -5.74 13.21 -10.12
N TYR A 65 -4.51 13.67 -9.91
CA TYR A 65 -3.97 14.85 -10.58
C TYR A 65 -3.97 14.67 -12.10
N CYS A 66 -3.50 13.54 -12.62
CA CYS A 66 -3.50 13.24 -14.06
C CYS A 66 -4.91 13.17 -14.67
N ILE A 67 -5.92 12.74 -13.91
CA ILE A 67 -7.31 12.70 -14.35
C ILE A 67 -7.90 14.12 -14.45
N HIS A 68 -7.61 14.98 -13.47
CA HIS A 68 -8.20 16.31 -13.35
C HIS A 68 -7.41 17.42 -14.04
N LYS A 69 -6.15 17.16 -14.41
CA LYS A 69 -5.35 18.09 -15.21
C LYS A 69 -6.07 18.32 -16.54
N LYS A 70 -6.71 19.48 -16.66
CA LYS A 70 -7.24 19.98 -17.93
C LYS A 70 -6.03 20.18 -18.85
N VAL A 71 -5.98 19.39 -19.92
CA VAL A 71 -5.17 19.69 -21.10
C VAL A 71 -5.92 20.74 -21.90
#